data_AF-A0A9X2JLF9-F1
#
_entry.id   AF-A0A9X2JLF9-F1
#
_cell.length_a   1.000
_cell.length_b   1.000
_cell.length_c   1.000
_cell.angle_alpha   90.00
_cell.angle_beta   90.00
_cell.angle_gamma   90.00
#
_symmetry.space_group_name_H-M   'P 1'
#
loop_
_entity.id
_entity.type
_entity.pdbx_description
1 polymer ?
#
loop_
_entity_poly.entity_id
_entity_poly.type
_entity_poly.pdbx_seq_one_letter_code
_entity_poly.pdbx_strand_id
1 'polypeptide(L)' 'MKAKVKNIAIRYNGKRYEKGEELVIEQKHFNDELFVCLDSDKKEKQAVKK' A
#
# COMPACT_ATOMS: atom_id res chain seq x y z
N MET A 1 4.83 3.20 4.94
CA MET A 1 3.88 3.83 4.00
C MET A 1 2.90 2.75 3.52
N LYS A 2 1.63 3.09 3.36
CA LYS A 2 0.67 2.14 2.78
C LYS A 2 0.83 2.09 1.27
N ALA A 3 0.93 0.89 0.73
CA ALA A 3 1.00 0.68 -0.71
C ALA A 3 0.16 -0.52 -1.14
N LYS A 4 -0.40 -0.42 -2.34
CA LYS A 4 -1.18 -1.48 -2.98
C LYS A 4 -0.29 -2.28 -3.92
N VAL A 5 -0.39 -3.60 -3.89
CA VAL A 5 0.25 -4.46 -4.89
C VAL A 5 -0.39 -4.22 -6.25
N LYS A 6 0.40 -3.80 -7.25
CA LYS A 6 -0.15 -3.44 -8.56
C LYS A 6 -0.35 -4.66 -9.46
N ASN A 7 0.64 -5.55 -9.53
CA ASN A 7 0.70 -6.52 -10.63
C ASN A 7 1.07 -7.94 -10.22
N ILE A 8 2.17 -8.12 -9.48
CA ILE A 8 2.68 -9.45 -9.12
C ILE A 8 2.50 -9.72 -7.63
N ALA A 9 2.17 -10.97 -7.28
CA ALA A 9 2.13 -11.39 -5.89
C ALA A 9 3.52 -11.26 -5.27
N ILE A 10 3.58 -10.62 -4.11
CA ILE A 10 4.83 -10.21 -3.48
C ILE A 10 4.86 -10.71 -2.05
N ARG A 11 6.03 -11.19 -1.65
CA ARG A 11 6.26 -11.63 -0.27
C ARG A 11 6.95 -10.51 0.48
N TYR A 12 6.25 -9.93 1.45
CA TYR A 12 6.78 -8.88 2.29
C TYR A 12 6.58 -9.24 3.77
N ASN A 13 7.66 -9.13 4.55
CA ASN A 13 7.68 -9.44 5.97
C ASN A 13 7.12 -10.84 6.32
N GLY A 14 7.49 -11.85 5.52
CA GLY A 14 7.04 -13.24 5.70
C GLY A 14 5.61 -13.52 5.20
N LYS A 15 4.79 -12.49 4.98
CA LYS A 15 3.44 -12.59 4.41
C LYS A 15 3.46 -12.47 2.89
N ARG A 16 2.54 -13.14 2.23
CA ARG A 16 2.34 -13.07 0.78
C ARG A 16 1.13 -12.17 0.54
N TYR A 17 1.28 -11.20 -0.34
CA TYR A 17 0.24 -10.27 -0.74
C TYR A 17 -0.07 -10.48 -2.22
N GLU A 18 -1.35 -10.61 -2.53
CA GLU A 18 -1.82 -10.80 -3.91
C GLU A 18 -2.00 -9.48 -4.65
N LYS A 19 -2.22 -9.56 -5.96
CA LYS A 19 -2.51 -8.39 -6.79
C LYS A 19 -3.74 -7.66 -6.25
N GLY A 20 -3.58 -6.37 -5.95
CA GLY A 20 -4.64 -5.53 -5.41
C GLY A 20 -4.77 -5.53 -3.89
N GLU A 21 -3.97 -6.31 -3.16
CA GLU A 21 -3.91 -6.21 -1.70
C GLU A 21 -3.18 -4.94 -1.25
N GLU A 22 -3.61 -4.41 -0.12
CA GLU A 22 -2.96 -3.30 0.56
C GLU A 22 -2.01 -3.84 1.62
N LEU A 23 -0.76 -3.39 1.57
CA LEU A 23 0.21 -3.67 2.60
C LEU A 23 0.93 -2.41 3.07
N VAL A 24 1.54 -2.50 4.23
CA VAL A 24 2.46 -1.47 4.71
C VAL A 24 3.86 -1.90 4.32
N ILE A 25 4.48 -1.14 3.43
CA ILE A 25 5.88 -1.33 3.02
C ILE A 25 6.71 -0.15 3.52
N GLU A 26 7.99 -0.39 3.80
CA GLU A 26 8.95 0.67 4.11
C GLU A 26 9.40 1.39 2.84
N GLN A 27 9.73 2.70 2.93
CA GLN A 27 10.20 3.48 1.77
C GLN A 27 11.41 2.87 1.08
N LYS A 28 12.29 2.18 1.82
CA LYS A 28 13.46 1.47 1.28
C LYS A 28 13.10 0.26 0.40
N HIS A 29 11.91 -0.29 0.58
CA HIS A 29 11.40 -1.45 -0.16
C HIS A 29 10.25 -1.08 -1.10
N PHE A 30 9.78 0.17 -1.07
CA PHE A 30 8.76 0.68 -1.98
C PHE A 30 9.34 0.81 -3.38
N ASN A 31 8.58 0.33 -4.37
CA ASN A 31 8.95 0.39 -5.78
C ASN A 31 7.69 0.79 -6.57
N ASP A 32 7.70 1.97 -7.20
CA ASP A 32 6.57 2.51 -7.96
C ASP A 32 6.07 1.60 -9.10
N GLU A 33 6.93 0.70 -9.61
CA GLU A 33 6.54 -0.27 -10.63
C GLU A 33 5.74 -1.46 -10.04
N LEU A 34 6.04 -1.84 -8.80
CA LEU A 34 5.44 -2.99 -8.11
C LEU A 34 4.28 -2.58 -7.21
N PHE A 35 4.36 -1.38 -6.64
CA PHE A 35 3.51 -0.87 -5.59
C PHE A 35 2.93 0.48 -5.99
N VAL A 36 1.65 0.68 -5.69
CA VAL A 36 1.00 1.98 -5.80
C VAL A 36 0.90 2.58 -4.41
N CYS A 37 1.47 3.77 -4.19
CA CYS A 37 1.32 4.46 -2.91
C CYS A 37 -0.17 4.80 -2.67
N LEU A 38 -0.73 4.26 -1.59
CA LEU A 38 -2.09 4.57 -1.12
C LEU A 38 -2.11 5.63 -0.03
N ASP A 39 -0.94 6.09 0.40
CA ASP A 39 -0.77 7.07 1.48
C ASP A 39 -1.39 8.44 1.13
N SER A 40 -1.75 8.68 -0.14
CA SER A 40 -2.47 9.88 -0.59
C SER A 40 -3.96 9.91 -0.24
N ASP A 41 -4.58 8.81 0.19
CA ASP A 41 -6.04 8.76 0.45
C ASP A 41 -6.45 9.02 1.90
N LYS A 42 -5.50 9.24 2.82
CA LYS A 42 -5.80 9.51 4.24
C LYS A 42 -5.83 10.99 4.63
N LYS A 43 -6.12 11.89 3.69
CA LYS A 43 -6.49 13.29 3.99
C LYS A 43 -7.91 13.69 3.62
N GLU A 44 -8.79 12.76 3.22
CA GLU A 44 -10.18 13.11 2.88
C GLU A 44 -11.29 12.39 3.68
N LYS A 45 -11.00 11.53 4.67
CA LYS A 45 -12.10 10.89 5.46
C LYS A 45 -11.89 10.82 6.97
N GLN A 46 -11.32 11.87 7.55
CA GLN A 46 -11.60 12.27 8.96
C GLN A 46 -11.79 13.79 9.06
N ALA A 47 -12.63 14.35 8.20
CA ALA A 47 -13.41 15.52 8.55
C ALA A 47 -14.88 15.09 8.47
N VAL A 48 -15.66 15.45 9.49
CA VAL A 48 -17.11 15.23 9.63
C VAL A 48 -17.54 13.87 10.20
N LYS A 49 -17.60 13.80 11.54
CA LYS A 49 -18.86 13.62 12.30
C LYS A 49 -18.73 14.50 13.56
N LYS A 50 -19.15 15.76 13.46
CA LYS A 50 -20.46 16.34 13.80
C LYS A 50 -20.65 16.47 15.30
#